data_AF-Q506K1-F1
#
_entry.id   AF-Q506K1-F1
#
_cell.length_a   1.000
_cell.length_b   1.000
_cell.length_c   1.000
_cell.angle_alpha   90.00
_cell.angle_beta   90.00
_cell.angle_gamma   90.00
#
_symmetry.space_group_name_H-M   'P 1'
#
loop_
_entity.id
_entity.type
_entity.pdbx_description
1 polymer ?
#
loop_
_entity_poly.entity_id
_entity_poly.type
_entity_poly.pdbx_seq_one_letter_code
_entity_poly.pdbx_strand_id
1 'polypeptide(L)'
;MAKDVEVQEQGEYAAKDYQDPPPAPLFDPEELTQWSFYRALIAEFIATLLFLYVTVLTIIGYKRQTDANVGGTECDGVGILGIAWAFGGMIFILVYCTAGISGGHINPAVTFGLFLGRKVSLIRALLYIVAQCAGAICGTGLAKGFQKAYYNRCGGGANSVADGYNKGTALGAEIIGTFALVYTVFSATDPKRNARDSHVPVLAPLPIGFAVFMVHLATIPVTGAGINPARSFGAAVIYNNEKIWDDQWIFWVGPIIGAAVAAFYHQYILRAAAIKALGSFRSNA
;
A
#
# COMPACT_ATOMS: atom_id res chain seq x y z
N MET A 1 -3.31 9.61 -71.03
CA MET A 1 -2.44 10.14 -69.96
C MET A 1 -3.00 9.66 -68.63
N ALA A 2 -2.48 8.53 -68.14
CA ALA A 2 -2.74 8.09 -66.78
C ALA A 2 -1.85 8.91 -65.85
N LYS A 3 -2.40 9.44 -64.76
CA LYS A 3 -1.64 10.09 -63.70
C LYS A 3 -1.15 9.01 -62.75
N ASP A 4 0.16 8.85 -62.67
CA ASP A 4 0.80 8.03 -61.65
C ASP A 4 0.53 8.66 -60.28
N VAL A 5 -0.06 7.88 -59.39
CA VAL A 5 -0.22 8.22 -57.98
C VAL A 5 1.06 7.75 -57.30
N GLU A 6 1.95 8.68 -56.97
CA GLU A 6 3.09 8.42 -56.09
C GLU A 6 2.57 7.93 -54.74
N VAL A 7 2.85 6.67 -54.44
CA VAL A 7 2.67 6.09 -53.11
C VAL A 7 3.73 6.69 -52.22
N GLN A 8 3.32 7.62 -51.36
CA GLN A 8 4.13 8.12 -50.27
C GLN A 8 4.52 6.93 -49.39
N GLU A 9 5.81 6.59 -49.36
CA GLU A 9 6.35 5.60 -48.42
C GLU A 9 5.93 6.01 -47.01
N GLN A 10 5.09 5.16 -46.39
CA GLN A 10 4.75 5.27 -44.98
C GLN A 10 6.06 5.21 -44.20
N GLY A 11 6.47 6.36 -43.66
CA GLY A 11 7.62 6.46 -42.78
C GLY A 11 7.56 5.35 -41.74
N GLU A 12 8.68 4.66 -41.60
CA GLU A 12 8.93 3.62 -40.61
C GLU A 12 8.23 3.98 -39.30
N TYR A 13 7.34 3.10 -38.86
CA TYR A 13 6.93 3.08 -37.45
C TYR A 13 8.20 2.77 -36.65
N ALA A 14 8.98 3.80 -36.34
CA ALA A 14 10.04 3.72 -35.37
C ALA A 14 9.38 3.20 -34.10
N ALA A 15 9.63 1.93 -33.78
CA ALA A 15 9.31 1.37 -32.49
C ALA A 15 9.91 2.35 -31.49
N LYS A 16 9.06 3.07 -30.76
CA LYS A 16 9.52 3.85 -29.62
C LYS A 16 10.03 2.81 -28.64
N ASP A 17 11.32 2.49 -28.74
CA ASP A 17 12.03 1.73 -27.73
C ASP A 17 11.75 2.45 -26.43
N TYR A 18 10.94 1.81 -25.60
CA TYR A 18 10.61 2.35 -24.30
C TYR A 18 11.90 2.32 -23.48
N GLN A 19 12.63 3.43 -23.45
CA GLN A 19 13.78 3.59 -22.60
C GLN A 19 13.31 3.68 -21.15
N ASP A 20 13.80 2.77 -20.32
CA ASP A 20 13.58 2.82 -18.89
C ASP A 20 14.16 4.13 -18.32
N PRO A 21 13.45 4.80 -17.38
CA PRO A 21 14.03 5.91 -16.65
C PRO A 21 15.28 5.43 -15.90
N PRO A 22 16.30 6.29 -15.72
CA PRO A 22 17.52 5.90 -15.04
C PRO A 22 17.20 5.41 -13.62
N PRO A 23 17.89 4.35 -13.13
CA PRO A 23 17.66 3.85 -11.78
C PRO A 23 18.04 4.94 -10.76
N ALA A 24 17.22 5.06 -9.72
CA ALA A 24 17.52 5.96 -8.62
C ALA A 24 18.88 5.59 -7.99
N PRO A 25 19.69 6.59 -7.58
CA PRO A 25 20.90 6.35 -6.82
C PRO A 25 20.58 5.55 -5.55
N LEU A 26 21.40 4.54 -5.25
CA LEU A 26 21.19 3.69 -4.08
C LEU A 26 21.32 4.49 -2.77
N PHE A 27 22.22 5.47 -2.76
CA PHE A 27 22.44 6.39 -1.66
C PHE A 27 22.50 7.81 -2.22
N ASP A 28 21.65 8.70 -1.71
CA ASP A 28 21.53 10.08 -2.15
C ASP A 28 21.35 11.02 -0.95
N PRO A 29 22.47 11.48 -0.34
CA PRO A 29 22.42 12.31 0.86
C PRO A 29 21.92 13.74 0.56
N GLU A 30 21.93 14.17 -0.71
CA GLU A 30 21.47 15.51 -1.10
C GLU A 30 19.98 15.70 -0.80
N GLU A 31 19.19 14.60 -0.79
CA GLU A 31 17.77 14.62 -0.40
C GLU A 31 17.55 15.23 1.00
N LEU A 32 18.51 15.06 1.92
CA LEU A 32 18.42 15.61 3.28
C LEU A 32 18.48 17.15 3.30
N THR A 33 18.98 17.77 2.24
CA THR A 33 19.04 19.23 2.11
C THR A 33 17.74 19.81 1.53
N GLN A 34 16.87 18.97 0.99
CA GLN A 34 15.70 19.40 0.25
C GLN A 34 14.45 19.50 1.13
N TRP A 35 13.79 20.65 1.13
CA TRP A 35 12.54 20.83 1.88
C TRP A 35 11.38 20.00 1.32
N SER A 36 11.39 19.69 0.02
CA SER A 36 10.46 18.73 -0.61
C SER A 36 10.54 17.34 0.03
N PHE A 37 11.72 16.89 0.43
CA PHE A 37 11.92 15.61 1.10
C PHE A 37 11.19 15.54 2.44
N TYR A 38 11.37 16.54 3.31
CA TYR A 38 10.67 16.60 4.59
C TYR A 38 9.14 16.73 4.43
N ARG A 39 8.67 17.46 3.42
CA ARG A 39 7.24 17.51 3.08
C ARG A 39 6.70 16.12 2.70
N ALA A 40 7.47 15.34 1.96
CA ALA A 40 7.11 13.97 1.62
C ALA A 40 7.06 13.05 2.85
N LEU A 41 8.00 13.18 3.80
CA LEU A 41 7.98 12.46 5.08
C LEU A 41 6.73 12.79 5.90
N ILE A 42 6.39 14.07 6.00
CA ILE A 42 5.17 14.52 6.69
C ILE A 42 3.92 13.96 5.98
N ALA A 43 3.91 13.95 4.64
CA ALA A 43 2.79 13.39 3.87
C ALA A 43 2.59 11.90 4.15
N GLU A 44 3.66 11.09 4.16
CA GLU A 44 3.60 9.66 4.50
C GLU A 44 3.12 9.43 5.95
N PHE A 45 3.61 10.24 6.90
CA PHE A 45 3.17 10.20 8.29
C PHE A 45 1.66 10.50 8.42
N ILE A 46 1.19 11.63 7.87
CA ILE A 46 -0.22 12.05 7.95
C ILE A 46 -1.12 11.06 7.22
N ALA A 47 -0.72 10.59 6.04
CA ALA A 47 -1.51 9.61 5.30
C ALA A 47 -1.64 8.30 6.09
N THR A 48 -0.56 7.79 6.67
CA THR A 48 -0.62 6.56 7.47
C THR A 48 -1.41 6.76 8.76
N LEU A 49 -1.35 7.93 9.39
CA LEU A 49 -2.20 8.30 10.53
C LEU A 49 -3.68 8.22 10.16
N LEU A 50 -4.09 8.90 9.08
CA LEU A 50 -5.48 8.92 8.63
C LEU A 50 -5.96 7.52 8.21
N PHE A 51 -5.10 6.76 7.55
CA PHE A 51 -5.36 5.37 7.15
C PHE A 51 -5.72 4.52 8.38
N LEU A 52 -4.87 4.51 9.41
CA LEU A 52 -5.11 3.71 10.61
C LEU A 52 -6.27 4.25 11.43
N TYR A 53 -6.43 5.57 11.54
CA TYR A 53 -7.54 6.18 12.25
C TYR A 53 -8.89 5.72 11.68
N VAL A 54 -9.11 5.87 10.37
CA VAL A 54 -10.38 5.52 9.73
C VAL A 54 -10.63 4.01 9.80
N THR A 55 -9.65 3.20 9.38
CA THR A 55 -9.84 1.74 9.26
C THR A 55 -10.03 1.06 10.61
N VAL A 56 -9.27 1.45 11.63
CA VAL A 56 -9.43 0.91 12.98
C VAL A 56 -10.77 1.33 13.57
N LEU A 57 -11.19 2.59 13.41
CA LEU A 57 -12.53 3.01 13.85
C LEU A 57 -13.64 2.19 13.19
N THR A 58 -13.53 1.90 11.88
CA THR A 58 -14.49 1.03 11.18
C THR A 58 -14.52 -0.38 11.77
N ILE A 59 -13.36 -0.99 12.04
CA ILE A 59 -13.29 -2.33 12.66
C ILE A 59 -13.97 -2.34 14.03
N ILE A 60 -13.62 -1.38 14.90
CA ILE A 60 -14.18 -1.33 16.26
C ILE A 60 -15.68 -1.00 16.23
N GLY A 61 -16.11 -0.11 15.31
CA GLY A 61 -17.52 0.20 15.09
C GLY A 61 -18.32 -1.03 14.70
N TYR A 62 -17.86 -1.79 13.70
CA TYR A 62 -18.49 -3.04 13.28
C TYR A 62 -18.55 -4.05 14.43
N LYS A 63 -17.41 -4.35 15.08
CA LYS A 63 -17.36 -5.32 16.17
C LYS A 63 -18.24 -4.94 17.36
N ARG A 64 -18.41 -3.65 17.65
CA ARG A 64 -19.31 -3.18 18.70
C ARG A 64 -20.77 -3.41 18.32
N GLN A 65 -21.15 -3.15 17.07
CA GLN A 65 -22.53 -3.29 16.59
C GLN A 65 -22.99 -4.75 16.53
N THR A 66 -22.07 -5.69 16.33
CA THR A 66 -22.36 -7.13 16.25
C THR A 66 -22.12 -7.89 17.56
N ASP A 67 -21.71 -7.22 18.64
CA ASP A 67 -21.43 -7.87 19.92
C ASP A 67 -22.72 -8.18 20.68
N ALA A 68 -23.20 -9.41 20.56
CA ALA A 68 -24.42 -9.91 21.22
C ALA A 68 -24.40 -9.76 22.75
N ASN A 69 -23.20 -9.78 23.37
CA ASN A 69 -23.07 -9.66 24.84
C ASN A 69 -23.46 -8.26 25.36
N VAL A 70 -23.55 -7.27 24.47
CA VAL A 70 -24.00 -5.91 24.81
C VAL A 70 -25.21 -5.47 24.00
N GLY A 71 -25.99 -6.42 23.47
CA GLY A 71 -27.22 -6.16 22.73
C GLY A 71 -27.02 -5.77 21.27
N GLY A 72 -25.87 -6.09 20.68
CA GLY A 72 -25.66 -6.01 19.23
C GLY A 72 -26.35 -7.14 18.46
N THR A 73 -26.56 -6.94 17.16
CA THR A 73 -27.18 -7.93 16.27
C THR A 73 -26.16 -8.46 15.26
N GLU A 74 -26.13 -9.77 15.00
CA GLU A 74 -25.10 -10.45 14.19
C GLU A 74 -24.94 -9.91 12.75
N CYS A 75 -25.93 -9.16 12.24
CA CYS A 75 -25.93 -8.59 10.89
C CYS A 75 -25.92 -7.05 10.85
N ASP A 76 -25.81 -6.37 12.00
CA ASP A 76 -25.81 -4.91 12.04
C ASP A 76 -24.45 -4.32 11.60
N GLY A 77 -24.50 -3.05 11.19
CA GLY A 77 -23.33 -2.27 10.81
C GLY A 77 -22.91 -2.45 9.35
N VAL A 78 -21.63 -2.19 9.07
CA VAL A 78 -21.10 -2.14 7.70
C VAL A 78 -20.69 -3.51 7.14
N GLY A 79 -20.74 -4.56 7.97
CA GLY A 79 -20.24 -5.89 7.64
C GLY A 79 -18.72 -5.95 7.45
N ILE A 80 -18.20 -7.18 7.30
CA ILE A 80 -16.79 -7.41 6.93
C ILE A 80 -16.49 -6.79 5.55
N LEU A 81 -17.47 -6.74 4.65
CA LEU A 81 -17.36 -6.06 3.36
C LEU A 81 -17.05 -4.57 3.53
N GLY A 82 -17.74 -3.88 4.46
CA GLY A 82 -17.47 -2.48 4.77
C GLY A 82 -16.08 -2.25 5.37
N ILE A 83 -15.57 -3.20 6.17
CA ILE A 83 -14.17 -3.17 6.64
C ILE A 83 -13.23 -3.23 5.44
N ALA A 84 -13.40 -4.20 4.53
CA ALA A 84 -12.56 -4.32 3.34
C ALA A 84 -12.60 -3.03 2.48
N TRP A 85 -13.78 -2.42 2.31
CA TRP A 85 -13.93 -1.13 1.64
C TRP A 85 -13.19 0.00 2.34
N ALA A 86 -13.22 0.07 3.67
CA ALA A 86 -12.50 1.10 4.42
C ALA A 86 -10.99 1.02 4.14
N PHE A 87 -10.41 -0.19 4.11
CA PHE A 87 -8.99 -0.36 3.81
C PHE A 87 -8.64 0.00 2.36
N GLY A 88 -9.35 -0.57 1.38
CA GLY A 88 -9.07 -0.30 -0.03
C GLY A 88 -9.38 1.14 -0.44
N GLY A 89 -10.51 1.67 0.02
CA GLY A 89 -10.96 3.03 -0.24
C GLY A 89 -10.03 4.09 0.35
N MET A 90 -9.55 3.89 1.58
CA MET A 90 -8.57 4.81 2.18
C MET A 90 -7.24 4.78 1.45
N ILE A 91 -6.76 3.61 0.99
CA ILE A 91 -5.56 3.55 0.15
C ILE A 91 -5.78 4.28 -1.17
N PHE A 92 -6.91 4.09 -1.85
CA PHE A 92 -7.25 4.84 -3.06
C PHE A 92 -7.19 6.36 -2.83
N ILE A 93 -7.87 6.86 -1.79
CA ILE A 93 -7.94 8.30 -1.49
C ILE A 93 -6.56 8.85 -1.13
N LEU A 94 -5.83 8.17 -0.25
CA LEU A 94 -4.56 8.67 0.27
C LEU A 94 -3.45 8.61 -0.76
N VAL A 95 -3.40 7.56 -1.59
CA VAL A 95 -2.48 7.50 -2.74
C VAL A 95 -2.82 8.62 -3.71
N TYR A 96 -4.11 8.87 -4.00
CA TYR A 96 -4.51 9.99 -4.86
C TYR A 96 -4.01 11.34 -4.32
N CYS A 97 -4.18 11.60 -3.01
CA CYS A 97 -3.75 12.84 -2.38
C CYS A 97 -2.22 13.01 -2.32
N THR A 98 -1.46 11.92 -2.17
CA THR A 98 -0.02 11.99 -1.85
C THR A 98 0.91 11.54 -2.98
N ALA A 99 0.39 10.93 -4.07
CA ALA A 99 1.22 10.44 -5.17
C ALA A 99 2.10 11.53 -5.80
N GLY A 100 1.61 12.76 -5.92
CA GLY A 100 2.41 13.89 -6.44
C GLY A 100 3.40 14.50 -5.44
N ILE A 101 3.30 14.13 -4.15
CA ILE A 101 4.09 14.70 -3.06
C ILE A 101 5.17 13.70 -2.60
N SER A 102 4.76 12.52 -2.14
CA SER A 102 5.65 11.48 -1.61
C SER A 102 5.84 10.28 -2.54
N GLY A 103 4.98 10.12 -3.55
CA GLY A 103 4.80 8.88 -4.30
C GLY A 103 3.65 8.02 -3.76
N GLY A 104 3.10 8.35 -2.59
CA GLY A 104 1.91 7.70 -2.03
C GLY A 104 2.14 6.23 -1.69
N HIS A 105 3.06 5.96 -0.76
CA HIS A 105 3.41 4.59 -0.39
C HIS A 105 2.51 4.05 0.73
N ILE A 106 2.39 4.79 1.84
CA ILE A 106 1.57 4.50 3.03
C ILE A 106 1.84 3.09 3.61
N ASN A 107 2.96 2.47 3.24
CA ASN A 107 3.25 1.06 3.49
C ASN A 107 4.77 0.76 3.36
N PRO A 108 5.40 0.21 4.41
CA PRO A 108 6.79 -0.22 4.36
C PRO A 108 7.10 -1.25 3.27
N ALA A 109 6.19 -2.19 3.01
CA ALA A 109 6.39 -3.22 1.98
C ALA A 109 6.38 -2.62 0.56
N VAL A 110 5.52 -1.63 0.31
CA VAL A 110 5.51 -0.88 -0.96
C VAL A 110 6.80 -0.07 -1.12
N THR A 111 7.21 0.63 -0.07
CA THR A 111 8.46 1.40 -0.04
C THR A 111 9.68 0.51 -0.30
N PHE A 112 9.73 -0.64 0.35
CA PHE A 112 10.79 -1.63 0.19
C PHE A 112 10.81 -2.23 -1.22
N GLY A 113 9.64 -2.59 -1.77
CA GLY A 113 9.53 -3.08 -3.15
C GLY A 113 10.07 -2.06 -4.16
N LEU A 114 9.66 -0.79 -4.05
CA LEU A 114 10.15 0.28 -4.92
C LEU A 114 11.64 0.60 -4.73
N PHE A 115 12.17 0.44 -3.51
CA PHE A 115 13.62 0.49 -3.24
C PHE A 115 14.37 -0.63 -3.96
N LEU A 116 13.93 -1.89 -3.84
CA LEU A 116 14.51 -3.01 -4.59
C LEU A 116 14.42 -2.79 -6.10
N GLY A 117 13.34 -2.15 -6.54
CA GLY A 117 13.14 -1.74 -7.91
C GLY A 117 13.99 -0.55 -8.37
N ARG A 118 14.89 -0.03 -7.53
CA ARG A 118 15.69 1.19 -7.76
C ARG A 118 14.85 2.39 -8.21
N LYS A 119 13.66 2.55 -7.62
CA LYS A 119 12.79 3.74 -7.81
C LYS A 119 12.85 4.69 -6.61
N VAL A 120 13.47 4.26 -5.50
CA VAL A 120 13.63 5.01 -4.25
C VAL A 120 15.04 4.76 -3.69
N SER A 121 15.69 5.79 -3.15
CA SER A 121 16.99 5.68 -2.49
C SER A 121 16.88 5.01 -1.12
N LEU A 122 18.00 4.51 -0.57
CA LEU A 122 18.02 3.89 0.75
C LEU A 122 17.59 4.86 1.86
N ILE A 123 18.06 6.11 1.84
CA ILE A 123 17.76 7.11 2.87
C ILE A 123 16.27 7.41 2.89
N ARG A 124 15.68 7.66 1.70
CA ARG A 124 14.25 7.90 1.57
C ARG A 124 13.44 6.70 2.03
N ALA A 125 13.83 5.48 1.64
CA ALA A 125 13.13 4.28 2.04
C ALA A 125 13.09 4.10 3.57
N LEU A 126 14.22 4.26 4.25
CA LEU A 126 14.30 4.14 5.71
C LEU A 126 13.45 5.20 6.42
N LEU A 127 13.56 6.46 6.00
CA LEU A 127 12.82 7.55 6.64
C LEU A 127 11.31 7.47 6.35
N TYR A 128 10.90 6.97 5.18
CA TYR A 128 9.49 6.66 4.89
C TYR A 128 8.96 5.57 5.83
N ILE A 129 9.70 4.48 6.03
CA ILE A 129 9.29 3.38 6.91
C ILE A 129 9.09 3.89 8.34
N VAL A 130 10.01 4.72 8.84
CA VAL A 130 9.87 5.35 10.17
C VAL A 130 8.66 6.26 10.24
N ALA A 131 8.47 7.14 9.25
CA ALA A 131 7.32 8.06 9.20
C ALA A 131 5.98 7.32 9.15
N GLN A 132 5.89 6.26 8.34
CA GLN A 132 4.71 5.39 8.23
C GLN A 132 4.42 4.70 9.57
N CYS A 133 5.43 4.11 10.22
CA CYS A 133 5.24 3.46 11.51
C CYS A 133 4.78 4.44 12.61
N ALA A 134 5.40 5.63 12.67
CA ALA A 134 4.98 6.68 13.60
C ALA A 134 3.54 7.13 13.33
N GLY A 135 3.17 7.34 12.06
CA GLY A 135 1.81 7.69 11.66
C GLY A 135 0.80 6.62 12.07
N ALA A 136 1.12 5.33 11.84
CA ALA A 136 0.26 4.22 12.21
C ALA A 136 0.01 4.13 13.73
N ILE A 137 1.05 4.35 14.55
CA ILE A 137 0.92 4.43 16.01
C ILE A 137 0.00 5.58 16.41
N CYS A 138 0.21 6.79 15.86
CA CYS A 138 -0.62 7.95 16.15
C CYS A 138 -2.09 7.74 15.75
N GLY A 139 -2.34 7.22 14.53
CA GLY A 139 -3.69 6.97 14.03
C GLY A 139 -4.46 5.95 14.87
N THR A 140 -3.79 4.85 15.23
CA THR A 140 -4.38 3.84 16.11
C THR A 140 -4.58 4.39 17.53
N GLY A 141 -3.62 5.17 18.04
CA GLY A 141 -3.71 5.84 19.34
C GLY A 141 -4.91 6.77 19.44
N LEU A 142 -5.19 7.54 18.39
CA LEU A 142 -6.40 8.38 18.28
C LEU A 142 -7.68 7.53 18.30
N ALA A 143 -7.72 6.43 17.54
CA ALA A 143 -8.86 5.51 17.52
C ALA A 143 -9.13 4.91 18.92
N LYS A 144 -8.08 4.54 19.66
CA LYS A 144 -8.20 4.10 21.07
C LYS A 144 -8.64 5.25 21.98
N GLY A 145 -8.11 6.46 21.79
CA GLY A 145 -8.45 7.64 22.58
C GLY A 145 -9.95 7.97 22.57
N PHE A 146 -10.59 7.84 21.41
CA PHE A 146 -12.03 8.15 21.26
C PHE A 146 -12.96 7.08 21.81
N GLN A 147 -12.52 5.83 21.92
CA GLN A 147 -13.38 4.71 22.32
C GLN A 147 -12.64 3.61 23.08
N LYS A 148 -11.84 3.98 24.09
CA LYS A 148 -10.90 3.10 24.80
C LYS A 148 -11.50 1.77 25.27
N ALA A 149 -12.69 1.81 25.88
CA ALA A 149 -13.35 0.60 26.38
C ALA A 149 -13.70 -0.37 25.24
N TYR A 150 -14.32 0.14 24.18
CA TYR A 150 -14.68 -0.66 23.01
C TYR A 150 -13.45 -1.14 22.24
N TYR A 151 -12.44 -0.27 22.08
CA TYR A 151 -11.17 -0.61 21.44
C TYR A 151 -10.51 -1.83 22.09
N ASN A 152 -10.37 -1.81 23.42
CA ASN A 152 -9.73 -2.90 24.16
C ASN A 152 -10.53 -4.21 24.05
N ARG A 153 -11.86 -4.13 24.16
CA ARG A 153 -12.74 -5.31 24.09
C ARG A 153 -12.78 -5.94 22.69
N CYS A 154 -12.74 -5.12 21.64
CA CYS A 154 -12.91 -5.56 20.26
C CYS A 154 -11.58 -5.94 19.55
N GLY A 155 -10.48 -6.10 20.30
CA GLY A 155 -9.19 -6.57 19.75
C GLY A 155 -8.34 -5.49 19.08
N GLY A 156 -8.69 -4.21 19.25
CA GLY A 156 -7.84 -3.07 18.86
C GLY A 156 -7.50 -2.90 17.37
N GLY A 157 -8.15 -3.66 16.48
CA GLY A 157 -7.79 -3.70 15.06
C GLY A 157 -6.42 -4.35 14.77
N ALA A 158 -5.87 -5.09 15.74
CA ALA A 158 -4.58 -5.76 15.61
C ALA A 158 -4.65 -7.00 14.72
N ASN A 159 -3.56 -7.27 14.00
CA ASN A 159 -3.40 -8.49 13.21
C ASN A 159 -2.88 -9.63 14.11
N SER A 160 -3.41 -10.83 13.93
CA SER A 160 -2.90 -12.05 14.52
C SER A 160 -3.44 -13.26 13.77
N VAL A 161 -2.86 -14.44 13.99
CA VAL A 161 -3.36 -15.66 13.35
C VAL A 161 -4.70 -16.03 13.99
N ALA A 162 -5.75 -16.15 13.18
CA ALA A 162 -7.06 -16.60 13.64
C ALA A 162 -7.04 -18.08 14.04
N ASP A 163 -7.88 -18.44 15.01
CA ASP A 163 -7.99 -19.83 15.47
C ASP A 163 -8.38 -20.76 14.31
N GLY A 164 -7.80 -21.96 14.29
CA GLY A 164 -7.95 -22.92 13.19
C GLY A 164 -6.94 -22.77 12.06
N TYR A 165 -6.15 -21.69 12.04
CA TYR A 165 -5.03 -21.52 11.11
C TYR A 165 -3.68 -21.68 11.83
N ASN A 166 -2.69 -22.23 11.12
CA ASN A 166 -1.31 -22.27 11.63
C ASN A 166 -0.49 -21.07 11.11
N LYS A 167 0.66 -20.82 11.75
CA LYS A 167 1.55 -19.68 11.39
C LYS A 167 2.07 -19.75 9.95
N GLY A 168 2.26 -20.95 9.40
CA GLY A 168 2.67 -21.14 8.00
C GLY A 168 1.61 -20.69 7.01
N THR A 169 0.33 -21.01 7.27
CA THR A 169 -0.81 -20.54 6.46
C THR A 169 -0.95 -19.02 6.52
N ALA A 170 -0.83 -18.43 7.71
CA ALA A 170 -0.86 -16.98 7.87
C ALA A 170 0.28 -16.29 7.10
N LEU A 171 1.51 -16.81 7.22
CA LEU A 171 2.67 -16.30 6.49
C LEU A 171 2.45 -16.38 4.96
N GLY A 172 1.97 -17.51 4.45
CA GLY A 172 1.67 -17.69 3.03
C GLY A 172 0.60 -16.71 2.52
N ALA A 173 -0.47 -16.50 3.29
CA ALA A 173 -1.53 -15.54 2.95
C ALA A 173 -0.98 -14.10 2.88
N GLU A 174 -0.15 -13.70 3.84
CA GLU A 174 0.48 -12.36 3.87
C GLU A 174 1.48 -12.17 2.71
N ILE A 175 2.25 -13.19 2.34
CA ILE A 175 3.17 -13.16 1.19
C ILE A 175 2.40 -12.94 -0.11
N ILE A 176 1.38 -13.77 -0.38
CA ILE A 176 0.62 -13.72 -1.63
C ILE A 176 -0.21 -12.43 -1.72
N GLY A 177 -0.84 -12.03 -0.61
CA GLY A 177 -1.60 -10.78 -0.54
C GLY A 177 -0.70 -9.56 -0.79
N THR A 178 0.49 -9.53 -0.21
CA THR A 178 1.43 -8.42 -0.43
C THR A 178 2.03 -8.46 -1.84
N PHE A 179 2.30 -9.65 -2.39
CA PHE A 179 2.72 -9.79 -3.78
C PHE A 179 1.69 -9.16 -4.73
N ALA A 180 0.39 -9.49 -4.57
CA ALA A 180 -0.67 -8.93 -5.40
C ALA A 180 -0.74 -7.40 -5.31
N LEU A 181 -0.61 -6.85 -4.11
CA LEU A 181 -0.55 -5.40 -3.89
C LEU A 181 0.67 -4.77 -4.58
N VAL A 182 1.88 -5.24 -4.27
CA VAL A 182 3.12 -4.61 -4.73
C VAL A 182 3.30 -4.79 -6.24
N TYR A 183 2.88 -5.94 -6.80
CA TYR A 183 2.81 -6.13 -8.24
C TYR A 183 1.90 -5.09 -8.90
N THR A 184 0.70 -4.87 -8.33
CA THR A 184 -0.21 -3.82 -8.80
C THR A 184 0.41 -2.43 -8.69
N VAL A 185 1.14 -2.13 -7.62
CA VAL A 185 1.86 -0.85 -7.48
C VAL A 185 2.86 -0.66 -8.61
N PHE A 186 3.68 -1.67 -8.92
CA PHE A 186 4.64 -1.58 -10.02
C PHE A 186 3.95 -1.33 -11.36
N SER A 187 2.88 -2.07 -11.66
CA SER A 187 2.10 -1.87 -12.90
C SER A 187 1.36 -0.54 -12.95
N ALA A 188 1.07 0.06 -11.78
CA ALA A 188 0.44 1.37 -11.66
C ALA A 188 1.42 2.55 -11.66
N THR A 189 2.73 2.31 -11.80
CA THR A 189 3.72 3.39 -11.92
C THR A 189 3.58 4.14 -13.25
N ASP A 190 3.59 5.47 -13.22
CA ASP A 190 3.72 6.26 -14.44
C ASP A 190 5.21 6.41 -14.80
N PRO A 191 5.69 5.81 -15.90
CA PRO A 191 7.11 5.86 -16.26
C PRO A 191 7.60 7.27 -16.65
N LYS A 192 6.69 8.24 -16.80
CA LYS A 192 6.99 9.60 -17.26
C LYS A 192 6.78 10.68 -16.21
N ARG A 193 6.23 10.35 -15.05
CA ARG A 193 5.86 11.35 -14.03
C ARG A 193 6.44 10.95 -12.69
N ASN A 194 7.17 11.88 -12.09
CA ASN A 194 7.72 11.72 -10.76
C ASN A 194 7.01 12.63 -9.75
N ALA A 195 7.03 12.22 -8.49
CA ALA A 195 6.66 13.05 -7.36
C ALA A 195 7.63 14.23 -7.24
N ARG A 196 7.13 15.32 -6.65
CA ARG A 196 7.79 16.62 -6.63
C ARG A 196 9.27 16.54 -6.20
N ASP A 197 10.15 17.09 -7.04
CA ASP A 197 11.59 17.22 -6.81
C ASP A 197 12.26 15.89 -6.45
N SER A 198 11.85 14.77 -7.07
CA SER A 198 12.37 13.43 -6.77
C SER A 198 12.35 12.49 -7.98
N HIS A 199 12.92 11.30 -7.80
CA HIS A 199 12.88 10.18 -8.77
C HIS A 199 11.73 9.19 -8.51
N VAL A 200 10.87 9.47 -7.53
CA VAL A 200 9.80 8.54 -7.13
C VAL A 200 8.65 8.63 -8.14
N PRO A 201 8.17 7.53 -8.74
CA PRO A 201 7.09 7.60 -9.72
C PRO A 201 5.75 8.01 -9.09
N VAL A 202 4.93 8.70 -9.88
CA VAL A 202 3.51 8.93 -9.54
C VAL A 202 2.74 7.65 -9.80
N LEU A 203 1.91 7.23 -8.83
CA LEU A 203 1.12 6.01 -8.89
C LEU A 203 -0.33 6.29 -9.35
N ALA A 204 -0.91 5.37 -10.12
CA ALA A 204 -2.34 5.34 -10.40
C ALA A 204 -3.09 4.75 -9.19
N PRO A 205 -3.90 5.53 -8.45
CA PRO A 205 -4.38 5.14 -7.13
C PRO A 205 -5.50 4.10 -7.14
N LEU A 206 -6.36 4.11 -8.18
CA LEU A 206 -7.57 3.27 -8.21
C LEU A 206 -7.25 1.77 -8.23
N PRO A 207 -6.37 1.25 -9.11
CA PRO A 207 -6.00 -0.16 -9.09
C PRO A 207 -5.36 -0.58 -7.76
N ILE A 208 -4.54 0.30 -7.16
CA ILE A 208 -3.86 0.01 -5.89
C ILE A 208 -4.88 -0.14 -4.75
N GLY A 209 -5.83 0.79 -4.64
CA GLY A 209 -6.91 0.68 -3.65
C GLY A 209 -7.76 -0.57 -3.84
N PHE A 210 -8.05 -0.94 -5.10
CA PHE A 210 -8.78 -2.18 -5.42
C PHE A 210 -7.97 -3.45 -5.09
N ALA A 211 -6.66 -3.47 -5.32
CA ALA A 211 -5.82 -4.60 -4.92
C ALA A 211 -5.86 -4.80 -3.40
N VAL A 212 -5.76 -3.73 -2.61
CA VAL A 212 -5.92 -3.78 -1.15
C VAL A 212 -7.32 -4.31 -0.78
N PHE A 213 -8.37 -3.77 -1.39
CA PHE A 213 -9.75 -4.23 -1.17
C PHE A 213 -9.91 -5.74 -1.43
N MET A 214 -9.48 -6.22 -2.59
CA MET A 214 -9.58 -7.64 -2.98
C MET A 214 -8.81 -8.55 -2.04
N VAL A 215 -7.59 -8.16 -1.66
CA VAL A 215 -6.79 -8.94 -0.71
C VAL A 215 -7.48 -8.98 0.66
N HIS A 216 -8.11 -7.90 1.11
CA HIS A 216 -8.85 -7.89 2.37
C HIS A 216 -10.05 -8.85 2.35
N LEU A 217 -10.81 -8.90 1.25
CA LEU A 217 -11.92 -9.85 1.10
C LEU A 217 -11.46 -11.31 1.30
N ALA A 218 -10.26 -11.65 0.82
CA ALA A 218 -9.73 -13.01 0.92
C ALA A 218 -8.98 -13.30 2.24
N THR A 219 -8.32 -12.31 2.85
CA THR A 219 -7.35 -12.54 3.93
C THR A 219 -7.80 -12.08 5.32
N ILE A 220 -8.88 -11.30 5.43
CA ILE A 220 -9.47 -10.94 6.73
C ILE A 220 -9.73 -12.18 7.61
N PRO A 221 -10.31 -13.29 7.12
CA PRO A 221 -10.59 -14.46 7.95
C PRO A 221 -9.36 -15.15 8.55
N VAL A 222 -8.18 -15.01 7.92
CA VAL A 222 -6.95 -15.70 8.33
C VAL A 222 -6.14 -14.85 9.32
N THR A 223 -5.94 -13.57 9.00
CA THR A 223 -5.02 -12.69 9.75
C THR A 223 -5.58 -11.30 10.09
N GLY A 224 -6.80 -11.00 9.65
CA GLY A 224 -7.32 -9.63 9.62
C GLY A 224 -6.70 -8.75 8.53
N ALA A 225 -6.00 -9.36 7.56
CA ALA A 225 -5.28 -8.73 6.45
C ALA A 225 -4.21 -7.71 6.90
N GLY A 226 -2.95 -8.16 7.00
CA GLY A 226 -1.82 -7.31 7.32
C GLY A 226 -1.38 -6.49 6.11
N ILE A 227 -0.66 -7.14 5.19
CA ILE A 227 -0.03 -6.67 3.93
C ILE A 227 0.73 -5.33 4.00
N ASN A 228 0.88 -4.81 5.21
CA ASN A 228 1.42 -3.50 5.54
C ASN A 228 2.05 -3.58 6.94
N PRO A 229 3.39 -3.59 7.02
CA PRO A 229 4.09 -3.69 8.30
C PRO A 229 3.81 -2.53 9.26
N ALA A 230 3.69 -1.29 8.77
CA ALA A 230 3.40 -0.12 9.61
C ALA A 230 1.99 -0.21 10.23
N ARG A 231 0.99 -0.63 9.44
CA ARG A 231 -0.38 -0.87 9.93
C ARG A 231 -0.41 -1.93 11.03
N SER A 232 0.29 -3.02 10.81
CA SER A 232 0.33 -4.14 11.77
C SER A 232 1.06 -3.71 13.05
N PHE A 233 2.21 -3.05 12.90
CA PHE A 233 3.03 -2.55 14.01
C PHE A 233 2.31 -1.48 14.84
N GLY A 234 1.70 -0.48 14.20
CA GLY A 234 0.96 0.56 14.89
C GLY A 234 -0.19 0.01 15.74
N ALA A 235 -0.90 -0.99 15.21
CA ALA A 235 -1.94 -1.70 15.95
C ALA A 235 -1.38 -2.51 17.13
N ALA A 236 -0.29 -3.26 16.92
CA ALA A 236 0.36 -4.04 17.97
C ALA A 236 0.89 -3.17 19.12
N VAL A 237 1.52 -2.03 18.81
CA VAL A 237 2.03 -1.08 19.82
C VAL A 237 0.91 -0.52 20.69
N ILE A 238 -0.21 -0.11 20.10
CA ILE A 238 -1.30 0.53 20.85
C ILE A 238 -2.19 -0.48 21.58
N TYR A 239 -2.38 -1.67 21.02
CA TYR A 239 -3.15 -2.73 21.65
C TYR A 239 -2.35 -3.44 22.76
N ASN A 240 -1.05 -3.65 22.52
CA ASN A 240 -0.07 -4.20 23.45
C ASN A 240 -0.51 -5.49 24.18
N ASN A 241 -0.67 -6.55 23.40
CA ASN A 241 -1.08 -7.88 23.89
C ASN A 241 -0.05 -8.94 23.46
N GLU A 242 0.19 -9.92 24.32
CA GLU A 242 1.22 -10.96 24.15
C GLU A 242 1.03 -11.76 22.84
N LYS A 243 -0.16 -12.31 22.59
CA LYS A 243 -0.44 -13.06 21.35
C LYS A 243 -0.20 -12.22 20.09
N ILE A 244 -0.58 -10.94 20.14
CA ILE A 244 -0.38 -10.03 19.01
C ILE A 244 1.11 -9.84 18.74
N TRP A 245 1.92 -9.66 19.79
CA TRP A 245 3.38 -9.55 19.66
C TRP A 245 4.04 -10.86 19.19
N ASP A 246 3.56 -12.01 19.66
CA ASP A 246 4.07 -13.34 19.24
C ASP A 246 3.83 -13.65 17.76
N ASP A 247 2.76 -13.09 17.19
CA ASP A 247 2.42 -13.24 15.78
C ASP A 247 3.00 -12.08 14.92
N GLN A 248 3.47 -11.00 15.54
CA GLN A 248 3.84 -9.74 14.86
C GLN A 248 4.91 -9.91 13.77
N TRP A 249 5.84 -10.85 13.95
CA TRP A 249 6.92 -11.10 12.98
C TRP A 249 6.39 -11.51 11.60
N ILE A 250 5.23 -12.20 11.54
CA ILE A 250 4.58 -12.64 10.31
C ILE A 250 4.25 -11.43 9.44
N PHE A 251 3.78 -10.35 10.06
CA PHE A 251 3.34 -9.12 9.39
C PHE A 251 4.48 -8.18 8.99
N TRP A 252 5.72 -8.54 9.31
CA TRP A 252 6.92 -7.94 8.73
C TRP A 252 7.52 -8.86 7.66
N VAL A 253 7.79 -10.11 8.00
CA VAL A 253 8.48 -11.07 7.13
C VAL A 253 7.64 -11.37 5.88
N GLY A 254 6.36 -11.67 6.04
CA GLY A 254 5.47 -12.01 4.93
C GLY A 254 5.38 -10.88 3.90
N PRO A 255 5.03 -9.64 4.31
CA PRO A 255 4.97 -8.52 3.39
C PRO A 255 6.29 -8.16 2.70
N ILE A 256 7.42 -8.23 3.41
CA ILE A 256 8.74 -7.96 2.82
C ILE A 256 9.10 -9.00 1.75
N ILE A 257 8.84 -10.30 2.00
CA ILE A 257 9.04 -11.36 1.01
C ILE A 257 8.12 -11.16 -0.19
N GLY A 258 6.82 -10.92 0.03
CA GLY A 258 5.86 -10.69 -1.05
C GLY A 258 6.25 -9.50 -1.94
N ALA A 259 6.71 -8.40 -1.32
CA ALA A 259 7.21 -7.23 -2.03
C ALA A 259 8.47 -7.52 -2.85
N ALA A 260 9.44 -8.26 -2.30
CA ALA A 260 10.66 -8.64 -3.00
C ALA A 260 10.38 -9.52 -4.23
N VAL A 261 9.50 -10.51 -4.08
CA VAL A 261 9.09 -11.39 -5.18
C VAL A 261 8.35 -10.59 -6.26
N ALA A 262 7.48 -9.65 -5.88
CA ALA A 262 6.77 -8.79 -6.83
C ALA A 262 7.73 -7.88 -7.61
N ALA A 263 8.70 -7.27 -6.92
CA ALA A 263 9.75 -6.47 -7.57
C ALA A 263 10.56 -7.30 -8.55
N PHE A 264 10.99 -8.51 -8.13
CA PHE A 264 11.75 -9.42 -8.99
C PHE A 264 10.95 -9.84 -10.23
N TYR A 265 9.69 -10.25 -10.04
CA TYR A 265 8.81 -10.66 -11.12
C TYR A 265 8.58 -9.54 -12.14
N HIS A 266 8.24 -8.34 -11.68
CA HIS A 266 7.98 -7.21 -12.56
C HIS A 266 9.22 -6.76 -13.34
N GLN A 267 10.39 -6.72 -12.68
CA GLN A 267 11.61 -6.20 -13.29
C GLN A 267 12.33 -7.20 -14.18
N TYR A 268 12.49 -8.44 -13.73
CA TYR A 268 13.36 -9.40 -14.42
C TYR A 268 12.60 -10.39 -15.28
N ILE A 269 11.42 -10.85 -14.81
CA ILE A 269 10.61 -11.82 -15.56
C ILE A 269 9.80 -11.10 -16.64
N LEU A 270 9.04 -10.06 -16.28
CA LEU A 270 8.22 -9.32 -17.25
C LEU A 270 9.00 -8.25 -18.01
N ARG A 271 10.11 -7.75 -17.46
CA ARG A 271 10.84 -6.58 -17.99
C ARG A 271 9.91 -5.40 -18.30
N ALA A 272 8.95 -5.16 -17.40
CA ALA A 272 7.85 -4.21 -17.61
C ALA A 272 8.15 -2.81 -17.04
N ALA A 273 9.40 -2.49 -16.70
CA ALA A 273 9.77 -1.23 -16.05
C ALA A 273 9.40 0.02 -16.89
N ALA A 274 9.34 -0.16 -18.21
CA ALA A 274 9.03 0.89 -19.18
C ALA A 274 7.55 0.95 -19.58
N ILE A 275 6.74 -0.05 -19.18
CA ILE A 275 5.33 -0.17 -19.60
C ILE A 275 4.48 0.81 -18.80
N LYS A 276 3.69 1.63 -19.51
CA LYS A 276 2.63 2.45 -18.90
C LYS A 276 1.30 1.69 -18.97
N ALA A 277 0.75 1.28 -17.83
CA ALA A 277 -0.61 0.75 -17.81
C ALA A 277 -1.62 1.82 -18.24
N LEU A 278 -2.47 1.50 -19.21
CA LEU A 278 -3.59 2.36 -19.60
C LEU A 278 -4.67 2.26 -18.53
N GLY A 279 -4.75 3.26 -17.64
CA GLY A 279 -5.86 3.39 -16.70
C GLY A 279 -7.20 3.52 -17.44
N SER A 280 -8.28 3.01 -16.84
CA SER A 280 -9.62 2.96 -17.44
C SER A 280 -10.18 4.32 -17.90
N PHE A 281 -9.61 5.44 -17.45
CA PHE A 281 -10.01 6.77 -17.86
C PHE A 281 -9.11 7.28 -19.00
N ARG A 282 -9.42 6.88 -20.23
CA ARG A 282 -9.12 7.73 -21.38
C ARG A 282 -10.07 8.92 -21.32
N SER A 283 -9.64 10.04 -20.74
CA SER A 283 -10.27 11.32 -21.09
C SER A 283 -9.85 11.63 -22.52
N ASN A 284 -10.68 11.26 -23.49
CA ASN A 284 -10.66 11.92 -24.78
C ASN A 284 -11.36 13.27 -24.60
N ALA A 285 -10.61 14.29 -24.23
CA ALA A 285 -10.93 15.71 -24.42
C ALA A 285 -9.64 16.52 -24.19
#